data_AF-N8YRZ9-F1
#
_entry.id   AF-N8YRZ9-F1
#
_cell.length_a   1.000
_cell.length_b   1.000
_cell.length_c   1.000
_cell.angle_alpha   90.00
_cell.angle_beta   90.00
_cell.angle_gamma   90.00
#
_symmetry.space_group_name_H-M   'P 1'
#
loop_
_entity.id
_entity.type
_entity.pdbx_description
1 polymer ?
#
loop_
_entity_poly.entity_id
_entity_poly.type
_entity_poly.pdbx_seq_one_letter_code
_entity_poly.pdbx_strand_id
1 'polypeptide(L)'
;MHFKKEQDYKAWVAMQEKGAIGGGLLTPQGGEDYVGAIPAIRAVLYFKEGYSDEMREAIAQCFDDYQEYAKAHLTWLWQDEPPNGAGGASLAFEKVKPIRNILKLYSPMKAFNFLYISGKEKFATGAWEFFVNGRSQWQAQKKNYQSTLTFSMPIDWVGENSKAFIELFIKCAQRLKAKHGYAGYACIISQIRSDKNEPTEAFMARKAWAMDVGDPMLLARDLIEGIKTVSWLTAINYEWFNRIKNEEALNSELPMNWFIGYDYGTGVVIQAGTLPLMGSVESDPLPAPYVLLNRVLKPLRVEKIGDLHRGNYSTDEIPLIKGYLANHWLARFDIEDDQKLEYFTKLQDEPKLNSQYAFLDKRIDW
;
A
#
# COMPACT_ATOMS: atom_id res chain seq x y z
N MET A 1 -17.38 18.37 -17.51
CA MET A 1 -17.55 17.17 -16.66
C MET A 1 -17.40 17.54 -15.18
N HIS A 2 -17.73 18.77 -14.77
CA HIS A 2 -17.54 19.22 -13.38
C HIS A 2 -18.87 19.33 -12.64
N PHE A 3 -18.88 19.02 -11.35
CA PHE A 3 -20.03 19.24 -10.47
C PHE A 3 -20.25 20.74 -10.30
N LYS A 4 -21.42 21.23 -10.70
CA LYS A 4 -21.76 22.66 -10.62
C LYS A 4 -22.48 23.02 -9.33
N LYS A 5 -23.14 22.06 -8.70
CA LYS A 5 -23.90 22.23 -7.45
C LYS A 5 -23.65 21.06 -6.49
N GLU A 6 -23.74 21.33 -5.18
CA GLU A 6 -23.61 20.30 -4.14
C GLU A 6 -24.64 19.17 -4.30
N GLN A 7 -25.85 19.49 -4.74
CA GLN A 7 -26.90 18.51 -4.99
C GLN A 7 -26.53 17.54 -6.11
N ASP A 8 -25.85 18.01 -7.16
CA ASP A 8 -25.36 17.17 -8.25
C ASP A 8 -24.31 16.18 -7.73
N TYR A 9 -23.42 16.64 -6.85
CA TYR A 9 -22.43 15.78 -6.20
C TYR A 9 -23.07 14.75 -5.27
N LYS A 10 -24.07 15.13 -4.46
CA LYS A 10 -24.81 14.20 -3.59
C LYS A 10 -25.53 13.13 -4.39
N ALA A 11 -26.17 13.50 -5.50
CA ALA A 11 -26.81 12.56 -6.40
C ALA A 11 -25.79 11.60 -7.05
N TRP A 12 -24.61 12.13 -7.42
CA TRP A 12 -23.52 11.33 -7.96
C TRP A 12 -23.00 10.31 -6.94
N VAL A 13 -22.68 10.73 -5.71
CA VAL A 13 -22.18 9.85 -4.63
C VAL A 13 -23.16 8.70 -4.36
N ALA A 14 -24.46 8.97 -4.39
CA ALA A 14 -25.49 7.94 -4.19
C ALA A 14 -25.50 6.83 -5.27
N MET A 15 -24.87 7.06 -6.42
CA MET A 15 -24.70 6.09 -7.50
C MET A 15 -23.33 5.38 -7.49
N GLN A 16 -22.42 5.74 -6.59
CA GLN A 16 -21.07 5.18 -6.52
C GLN A 16 -20.93 4.14 -5.41
N GLU A 17 -19.79 3.42 -5.45
CA GLU A 17 -19.34 2.60 -4.33
C GLU A 17 -19.20 3.44 -3.04
N LYS A 18 -19.50 2.82 -1.90
CA LYS A 18 -19.37 3.45 -0.58
C LYS A 18 -17.94 3.97 -0.37
N GLY A 19 -17.83 5.25 -0.04
CA GLY A 19 -16.54 5.92 0.18
C GLY A 19 -15.90 6.50 -1.07
N ALA A 20 -16.51 6.38 -2.25
CA ALA A 20 -16.01 7.01 -3.47
C ALA A 20 -16.01 8.54 -3.37
N ILE A 21 -14.92 9.16 -3.80
CA ILE A 21 -14.72 10.61 -3.83
C ILE A 21 -14.52 11.06 -5.28
N GLY A 22 -15.26 12.08 -5.69
CA GLY A 22 -15.17 12.67 -7.02
C GLY A 22 -13.77 13.19 -7.32
N GLY A 23 -13.31 12.98 -8.54
CA GLY A 23 -11.95 13.38 -8.92
C GLY A 23 -11.76 14.87 -9.05
N GLY A 24 -10.56 15.39 -8.81
CA GLY A 24 -10.29 16.83 -8.90
C GLY A 24 -11.03 17.69 -7.88
N LEU A 25 -11.64 17.11 -6.83
CA LEU A 25 -12.51 17.86 -5.90
C LEU A 25 -11.78 19.01 -5.19
N LEU A 26 -10.49 18.84 -4.92
CA LEU A 26 -9.65 19.81 -4.23
C LEU A 26 -8.66 20.52 -5.18
N THR A 27 -8.95 20.54 -6.48
CA THR A 27 -8.20 21.35 -7.46
C THR A 27 -8.95 22.64 -7.80
N PRO A 28 -8.28 23.67 -8.33
CA PRO A 28 -8.94 24.93 -8.71
C PRO A 28 -10.00 24.77 -9.80
N GLN A 29 -9.90 23.73 -10.62
CA GLN A 29 -10.87 23.44 -11.69
C GLN A 29 -12.16 22.80 -11.16
N GLY A 30 -12.16 22.32 -9.91
CA GLY A 30 -13.31 21.74 -9.23
C GLY A 30 -13.56 20.27 -9.57
N GLY A 31 -14.42 19.64 -8.77
CA GLY A 31 -14.71 18.20 -8.85
C GLY A 31 -15.29 17.77 -10.19
N GLU A 32 -14.83 16.62 -10.69
CA GLU A 32 -15.20 15.98 -11.94
C GLU A 32 -16.02 14.69 -11.71
N ASP A 33 -16.87 14.37 -12.68
CA ASP A 33 -17.76 13.20 -12.70
C ASP A 33 -17.00 11.89 -13.01
N TYR A 34 -16.14 11.48 -12.08
CA TYR A 34 -15.50 10.17 -12.03
C TYR A 34 -14.98 9.88 -10.61
N VAL A 35 -14.80 8.61 -10.26
CA VAL A 35 -14.19 8.24 -8.96
C VAL A 35 -12.69 8.54 -9.04
N GLY A 36 -12.26 9.61 -8.37
CA GLY A 36 -10.86 10.04 -8.36
C GLY A 36 -10.09 9.57 -7.14
N ALA A 37 -10.78 9.26 -6.05
CA ALA A 37 -10.18 8.65 -4.88
C ALA A 37 -11.19 7.75 -4.13
N ILE A 38 -10.70 6.72 -3.44
CA ILE A 38 -11.51 5.82 -2.61
C ILE A 38 -10.68 5.23 -1.46
N PRO A 39 -11.16 5.26 -0.20
CA PRO A 39 -10.51 4.58 0.91
C PRO A 39 -10.52 3.06 0.73
N ALA A 40 -9.37 2.41 0.95
CA ALA A 40 -9.21 0.97 0.85
C ALA A 40 -8.14 0.47 1.83
N ILE A 41 -7.96 -0.85 1.91
CA ILE A 41 -6.75 -1.43 2.52
C ILE A 41 -5.78 -1.75 1.38
N ARG A 42 -4.60 -1.13 1.39
CA ARG A 42 -3.53 -1.33 0.40
C ARG A 42 -2.40 -2.12 1.01
N ALA A 43 -1.90 -3.09 0.25
CA ALA A 43 -0.63 -3.77 0.49
C ALA A 43 0.43 -3.27 -0.48
N VAL A 44 1.67 -3.19 -0.01
CA VAL A 44 2.85 -2.76 -0.78
C VAL A 44 4.00 -3.71 -0.48
N LEU A 45 4.63 -4.25 -1.51
CA LEU A 45 5.80 -5.12 -1.42
C LEU A 45 6.90 -4.61 -2.35
N TYR A 46 8.12 -4.55 -1.83
CA TYR A 46 9.31 -4.18 -2.56
C TYR A 46 10.24 -5.39 -2.72
N PHE A 47 10.67 -5.65 -3.95
CA PHE A 47 11.45 -6.83 -4.30
C PHE A 47 12.46 -6.54 -5.41
N LYS A 48 13.44 -7.42 -5.57
CA LYS A 48 14.49 -7.27 -6.58
C LYS A 48 14.15 -8.05 -7.84
N GLU A 49 14.85 -7.74 -8.93
CA GLU A 49 14.90 -8.57 -10.14
C GLU A 49 13.54 -8.85 -10.81
N GLY A 50 12.60 -7.89 -10.84
CA GLY A 50 11.32 -8.07 -11.55
C GLY A 50 11.42 -8.38 -13.05
N TYR A 51 12.62 -8.28 -13.64
CA TYR A 51 12.90 -8.71 -15.01
C TYR A 51 13.08 -10.23 -15.15
N SER A 52 13.40 -10.97 -14.08
CA SER A 52 13.76 -12.38 -14.15
C SER A 52 12.54 -13.26 -14.39
N ASP A 53 12.74 -14.41 -15.04
CA ASP A 53 11.63 -15.34 -15.30
C ASP A 53 11.01 -15.87 -13.99
N GLU A 54 11.84 -16.10 -12.97
CA GLU A 54 11.38 -16.50 -11.63
C GLU A 54 10.46 -15.44 -11.02
N MET A 55 10.87 -14.17 -11.01
CA MET A 55 10.06 -13.10 -10.42
C MET A 55 8.82 -12.79 -11.27
N ARG A 56 8.89 -12.92 -12.59
CA ARG A 56 7.72 -12.77 -13.47
C ARG A 56 6.68 -13.86 -13.23
N GLU A 57 7.11 -15.10 -13.02
CA GLU A 57 6.22 -16.18 -12.60
C GLU A 57 5.64 -15.92 -11.21
N ALA A 58 6.46 -15.48 -10.26
CA ALA A 58 6.02 -15.10 -8.92
C ALA A 58 4.94 -14.00 -8.94
N ILE A 59 5.15 -12.94 -9.74
CA ILE A 59 4.18 -11.85 -9.95
C ILE A 59 2.86 -12.41 -10.52
N ALA A 60 2.95 -13.32 -11.49
CA ALA A 60 1.77 -13.91 -12.08
C ALA A 60 0.97 -14.75 -11.08
N GLN A 61 1.64 -15.53 -10.23
CA GLN A 61 0.99 -16.27 -9.14
C GLN A 61 0.35 -15.35 -8.10
N CYS A 62 0.99 -14.23 -7.77
CA CYS A 62 0.40 -13.20 -6.90
C CYS A 62 -0.89 -12.64 -7.50
N PHE A 63 -0.91 -12.43 -8.82
CA PHE A 63 -2.09 -11.93 -9.52
C PHE A 63 -3.19 -13.00 -9.62
N ASP A 64 -2.84 -14.27 -9.84
CA ASP A 64 -3.81 -15.37 -9.83
C ASP A 64 -4.53 -15.47 -8.48
N ASP A 65 -3.80 -15.46 -7.37
CA ASP A 65 -4.37 -15.49 -6.02
C ASP A 65 -5.23 -14.24 -5.74
N TYR A 66 -4.81 -13.05 -6.22
CA TYR A 66 -5.62 -11.84 -6.10
C TYR A 66 -6.92 -11.93 -6.91
N GLN A 67 -6.88 -12.56 -8.09
CA GLN A 67 -8.05 -12.75 -8.94
C GLN A 67 -9.11 -13.66 -8.33
N GLU A 68 -8.76 -14.56 -7.40
CA GLU A 68 -9.75 -15.36 -6.67
C GLU A 68 -10.81 -14.47 -6.00
N TYR A 69 -10.43 -13.25 -5.60
CA TYR A 69 -11.31 -12.27 -4.96
C TYR A 69 -11.73 -11.15 -5.92
N ALA A 70 -10.78 -10.61 -6.69
CA ALA A 70 -10.98 -9.34 -7.39
C ALA A 70 -11.53 -9.49 -8.82
N LYS A 71 -11.48 -10.69 -9.43
CA LYS A 71 -11.72 -10.86 -10.88
C LYS A 71 -13.07 -10.31 -11.35
N ALA A 72 -14.12 -10.45 -10.55
CA ALA A 72 -15.45 -9.95 -10.89
C ALA A 72 -15.56 -8.42 -10.84
N HIS A 73 -14.61 -7.74 -10.21
CA HIS A 73 -14.59 -6.29 -10.01
C HIS A 73 -13.65 -5.57 -10.99
N LEU A 74 -12.66 -6.26 -11.56
CA LEU A 74 -11.68 -5.65 -12.46
C LEU A 74 -12.30 -5.28 -13.81
N THR A 75 -12.11 -4.04 -14.23
CA THR A 75 -12.71 -3.44 -15.42
C THR A 75 -11.67 -3.08 -16.47
N TRP A 76 -10.48 -2.65 -16.07
CA TRP A 76 -9.45 -2.16 -16.98
C TRP A 76 -8.04 -2.64 -16.62
N LEU A 77 -7.20 -2.79 -17.65
CA LEU A 77 -5.74 -2.88 -17.55
C LEU A 77 -5.13 -1.67 -18.23
N TRP A 78 -4.17 -1.02 -17.58
CA TRP A 78 -3.21 -0.11 -18.20
C TRP A 78 -1.81 -0.70 -18.26
N GLN A 79 -1.15 -0.44 -19.38
CA GLN A 79 0.22 -0.84 -19.66
C GLN A 79 1.02 0.36 -20.13
N ASP A 80 2.26 0.44 -19.68
CA ASP A 80 3.22 1.42 -20.19
C ASP A 80 3.97 0.86 -21.39
N GLU A 81 3.83 1.53 -22.55
CA GLU A 81 4.41 1.15 -23.84
C GLU A 81 4.42 -0.37 -24.12
N PRO A 82 3.25 -1.03 -24.21
CA PRO A 82 3.18 -2.47 -24.35
C PRO A 82 3.90 -2.98 -25.60
N PRO A 83 4.62 -4.12 -25.53
CA PRO A 83 5.25 -4.72 -26.70
C PRO A 83 4.20 -5.24 -27.70
N ASN A 84 4.62 -5.43 -28.95
CA ASN A 84 3.76 -6.01 -29.98
C ASN A 84 3.14 -7.33 -29.50
N GLY A 85 1.82 -7.44 -29.62
CA GLY A 85 1.06 -8.62 -29.18
C GLY A 85 0.56 -8.59 -27.74
N ALA A 86 1.00 -7.65 -26.89
CA ALA A 86 0.48 -7.45 -25.53
C ALA A 86 -0.88 -6.71 -25.49
N GLY A 87 -1.33 -6.20 -26.64
CA GLY A 87 -2.53 -5.38 -26.76
C GLY A 87 -2.22 -3.89 -26.59
N GLY A 88 -3.26 -3.07 -26.42
CA GLY A 88 -3.13 -1.63 -26.30
C GLY A 88 -2.65 -1.19 -24.90
N ALA A 89 -2.27 0.09 -24.79
CA ALA A 89 -1.88 0.72 -23.53
C ALA A 89 -3.03 0.78 -22.51
N SER A 90 -4.28 0.63 -22.95
CA SER A 90 -5.46 0.46 -22.10
C SER A 90 -6.41 -0.56 -22.74
N LEU A 91 -6.90 -1.51 -21.95
CA LEU A 91 -7.77 -2.61 -22.38
C LEU A 91 -8.88 -2.83 -21.35
N ALA A 92 -10.09 -3.15 -21.82
CA ALA A 92 -11.11 -3.71 -20.95
C ALA A 92 -10.64 -5.07 -20.44
N PHE A 93 -10.80 -5.34 -19.14
CA PHE A 93 -10.24 -6.51 -18.46
C PHE A 93 -10.66 -7.84 -19.10
N GLU A 94 -11.91 -7.96 -19.57
CA GLU A 94 -12.42 -9.14 -20.28
C GLU A 94 -11.61 -9.50 -21.56
N LYS A 95 -10.90 -8.52 -22.14
CA LYS A 95 -10.10 -8.68 -23.37
C LYS A 95 -8.61 -8.88 -23.06
N VAL A 96 -8.24 -8.84 -21.78
CA VAL A 96 -6.85 -8.94 -21.34
C VAL A 96 -6.40 -10.39 -21.41
N LYS A 97 -5.23 -10.60 -22.02
CA LYS A 97 -4.58 -11.92 -22.03
C LYS A 97 -4.07 -12.25 -20.63
N PRO A 98 -3.93 -13.54 -20.26
CA PRO A 98 -3.30 -13.92 -18.99
C PRO A 98 -1.96 -13.21 -18.79
N ILE A 99 -1.70 -12.72 -17.58
CA ILE A 99 -0.52 -11.89 -17.27
C ILE A 99 0.81 -12.57 -17.68
N ARG A 100 0.92 -13.90 -17.52
CA ARG A 100 2.08 -14.69 -17.98
C ARG A 100 2.33 -14.56 -19.47
N ASN A 101 1.27 -14.54 -20.28
CA ASN A 101 1.39 -14.44 -21.73
C ASN A 101 1.89 -13.04 -22.12
N ILE A 102 1.46 -12.00 -21.40
CA ILE A 102 1.95 -10.64 -21.60
C ILE A 102 3.42 -10.51 -21.17
N LEU A 103 3.77 -11.01 -19.98
CA LEU A 103 5.14 -10.95 -19.44
C LEU A 103 6.18 -11.64 -20.34
N LYS A 104 5.81 -12.75 -21.00
CA LYS A 104 6.67 -13.44 -21.97
C LYS A 104 7.03 -12.59 -23.20
N LEU A 105 6.28 -11.54 -23.50
CA LEU A 105 6.56 -10.62 -24.61
C LEU A 105 7.57 -9.54 -24.24
N TYR A 106 7.82 -9.31 -22.94
CA TYR A 106 8.76 -8.30 -22.48
C TYR A 106 10.19 -8.84 -22.49
N SER A 107 11.11 -8.13 -23.14
CA SER A 107 12.55 -8.36 -22.96
C SER A 107 12.96 -8.11 -21.50
N PRO A 108 13.95 -8.84 -20.94
CA PRO A 108 14.54 -8.52 -19.63
C PRO A 108 15.10 -7.10 -19.53
N MET A 109 15.43 -6.47 -20.67
CA MET A 109 15.93 -5.10 -20.75
C MET A 109 14.83 -4.03 -20.64
N LYS A 110 13.56 -4.40 -20.76
CA LYS A 110 12.43 -3.47 -20.70
C LYS A 110 11.73 -3.60 -19.35
N ALA A 111 11.55 -2.49 -18.65
CA ALA A 111 10.70 -2.42 -17.47
C ALA A 111 9.23 -2.54 -17.90
N PHE A 112 8.35 -2.96 -16.99
CA PHE A 112 6.91 -3.04 -17.26
C PHE A 112 6.12 -2.47 -16.10
N ASN A 113 4.94 -1.95 -16.43
CA ASN A 113 3.93 -1.47 -15.50
C ASN A 113 2.60 -2.09 -15.92
N PHE A 114 1.95 -2.80 -15.01
CA PHE A 114 0.57 -3.23 -15.19
C PHE A 114 -0.28 -2.68 -14.05
N LEU A 115 -1.33 -1.95 -14.41
CA LEU A 115 -2.31 -1.41 -13.48
C LEU A 115 -3.68 -1.98 -13.82
N TYR A 116 -4.14 -2.92 -13.00
CA TYR A 116 -5.49 -3.48 -13.06
C TYR A 116 -6.36 -2.74 -12.05
N ILE A 117 -7.49 -2.21 -12.49
CA ILE A 117 -8.38 -1.36 -11.68
C ILE A 117 -9.83 -1.79 -11.83
N SER A 118 -10.64 -1.45 -10.82
CA SER A 118 -12.09 -1.64 -10.77
C SER A 118 -12.90 -0.38 -11.11
N GLY A 119 -12.23 0.71 -11.50
CA GLY A 119 -12.87 1.97 -11.87
C GLY A 119 -13.84 1.80 -13.04
N LYS A 120 -15.00 2.44 -12.98
CA LYS A 120 -16.01 2.36 -14.04
C LYS A 120 -15.48 2.90 -15.36
N GLU A 121 -14.97 4.14 -15.35
CA GLU A 121 -14.24 4.72 -16.46
C GLU A 121 -12.78 4.25 -16.44
N LYS A 122 -12.17 4.12 -17.63
CA LYS A 122 -10.76 3.68 -17.75
C LYS A 122 -9.76 4.53 -16.96
N PHE A 123 -10.08 5.78 -16.63
CA PHE A 123 -9.21 6.67 -15.87
C PHE A 123 -9.69 6.85 -14.42
N ALA A 124 -10.80 6.23 -14.01
CA ALA A 124 -11.29 6.28 -12.63
C ALA A 124 -10.57 5.22 -11.79
N THR A 125 -10.49 5.45 -10.49
CA THR A 125 -10.00 4.43 -9.53
C THR A 125 -11.15 3.61 -8.95
N GLY A 126 -10.82 2.59 -8.18
CA GLY A 126 -11.75 1.75 -7.44
C GLY A 126 -11.01 1.03 -6.30
N ALA A 127 -11.75 0.47 -5.34
CA ALA A 127 -11.15 -0.14 -4.15
C ALA A 127 -10.43 -1.47 -4.42
N TRP A 128 -10.69 -2.09 -5.59
CA TRP A 128 -9.91 -3.22 -6.10
C TRP A 128 -8.90 -2.70 -7.12
N GLU A 129 -7.62 -2.74 -6.76
CA GLU A 129 -6.49 -2.38 -7.62
C GLU A 129 -5.38 -3.42 -7.47
N PHE A 130 -4.75 -3.82 -8.57
CA PHE A 130 -3.50 -4.55 -8.56
C PHE A 130 -2.52 -3.84 -9.49
N PHE A 131 -1.41 -3.39 -8.92
CA PHE A 131 -0.37 -2.71 -9.66
C PHE A 131 0.97 -3.40 -9.47
N VAL A 132 1.73 -3.54 -10.56
CA VAL A 132 3.09 -4.06 -10.51
C VAL A 132 4.00 -3.28 -11.44
N ASN A 133 5.14 -2.85 -10.89
CA ASN A 133 6.29 -2.34 -11.63
C ASN A 133 7.45 -3.33 -11.53
N GLY A 134 7.83 -3.93 -12.65
CA GLY A 134 9.04 -4.74 -12.76
C GLY A 134 10.20 -3.94 -13.35
N ARG A 135 11.28 -3.78 -12.59
CA ARG A 135 12.50 -3.11 -13.05
C ARG A 135 13.26 -3.96 -14.05
N SER A 136 13.86 -3.33 -15.05
CA SER A 136 14.67 -4.03 -16.04
C SER A 136 16.01 -4.53 -15.47
N GLN A 137 16.66 -5.46 -16.17
CA GLN A 137 17.96 -5.99 -15.78
C GLN A 137 19.04 -4.91 -15.66
N TRP A 138 19.10 -3.96 -16.59
CA TRP A 138 20.04 -2.83 -16.51
C TRP A 138 19.76 -1.92 -15.31
N GLN A 139 18.48 -1.68 -14.97
CA GLN A 139 18.14 -0.93 -13.77
C GLN A 139 18.59 -1.67 -12.50
N ALA A 140 18.37 -2.98 -12.44
CA ALA A 140 18.78 -3.80 -11.30
C ALA A 140 20.31 -3.79 -11.08
N GLN A 141 21.11 -3.76 -12.15
CA GLN A 141 22.57 -3.67 -12.06
C GLN A 141 23.08 -2.39 -11.39
N LYS A 142 22.32 -1.29 -11.45
CA LYS A 142 22.69 -0.04 -10.78
C LYS A 142 22.55 -0.10 -9.26
N LYS A 143 21.96 -1.18 -8.71
CA LYS A 143 21.72 -1.44 -7.28
C LYS A 143 20.88 -0.37 -6.55
N ASN A 144 20.45 0.68 -7.23
CA ASN A 144 19.57 1.73 -6.73
C ASN A 144 18.16 1.65 -7.34
N TYR A 145 17.72 0.46 -7.76
CA TYR A 145 16.34 0.20 -8.19
C TYR A 145 15.80 -1.05 -7.53
N GLN A 146 14.52 -0.99 -7.16
CA GLN A 146 13.73 -2.15 -6.79
C GLN A 146 12.37 -2.12 -7.48
N SER A 147 11.80 -3.30 -7.66
CA SER A 147 10.46 -3.53 -8.21
C SER A 147 9.43 -3.40 -7.09
N THR A 148 8.18 -3.16 -7.49
CA THR A 148 7.09 -2.90 -6.55
C THR A 148 5.84 -3.64 -6.99
N LEU A 149 5.18 -4.30 -6.04
CA LEU A 149 3.85 -4.87 -6.21
C LEU A 149 2.93 -4.23 -5.17
N THR A 150 1.75 -3.81 -5.60
CA THR A 150 0.70 -3.33 -4.70
C THR A 150 -0.62 -3.96 -5.06
N PHE A 151 -1.44 -4.23 -4.06
CA PHE A 151 -2.85 -4.56 -4.28
C PHE A 151 -3.72 -3.89 -3.23
N SER A 152 -4.98 -3.66 -3.55
CA SER A 152 -5.95 -3.12 -2.60
C SER A 152 -7.29 -3.82 -2.67
N MET A 153 -8.01 -3.77 -1.54
CA MET A 153 -9.35 -4.33 -1.39
C MET A 153 -10.22 -3.37 -0.56
N PRO A 154 -11.55 -3.40 -0.73
CA PRO A 154 -12.48 -2.61 0.06
C PRO A 154 -12.29 -2.84 1.56
N ILE A 155 -12.42 -1.77 2.36
CA ILE A 155 -12.29 -1.82 3.83
C ILE A 155 -13.26 -2.84 4.43
N ASP A 156 -14.53 -2.80 4.02
CA ASP A 156 -15.58 -3.69 4.55
C ASP A 156 -15.24 -5.17 4.22
N TRP A 157 -14.75 -5.44 3.00
CA TRP A 157 -14.34 -6.79 2.61
C TRP A 157 -13.17 -7.30 3.47
N VAL A 158 -12.15 -6.47 3.72
CA VAL A 158 -11.01 -6.86 4.57
C VAL A 158 -11.41 -7.01 6.03
N GLY A 159 -12.38 -6.22 6.52
CA GLY A 159 -12.95 -6.39 7.86
C GLY A 159 -13.59 -7.76 8.06
N GLU A 160 -14.27 -8.28 7.04
CA GLU A 160 -14.92 -9.60 7.05
C GLU A 160 -13.96 -10.74 6.71
N ASN A 161 -12.91 -10.47 5.92
CA ASN A 161 -12.02 -11.48 5.33
C ASN A 161 -10.54 -11.23 5.67
N SER A 162 -10.24 -10.72 6.86
CA SER A 162 -8.89 -10.25 7.22
C SER A 162 -7.81 -11.33 7.06
N LYS A 163 -8.12 -12.59 7.41
CA LYS A 163 -7.19 -13.72 7.23
C LYS A 163 -6.87 -14.01 5.77
N ALA A 164 -7.82 -13.83 4.85
CA ALA A 164 -7.57 -13.99 3.41
C ALA A 164 -6.62 -12.90 2.90
N PHE A 165 -6.80 -11.65 3.36
CA PHE A 165 -5.89 -10.55 3.04
C PHE A 165 -4.47 -10.80 3.59
N ILE A 166 -4.37 -11.20 4.87
CA ILE A 166 -3.09 -11.54 5.53
C ILE A 166 -2.38 -12.66 4.77
N GLU A 167 -3.09 -13.73 4.44
CA GLU A 167 -2.53 -14.87 3.71
C GLU A 167 -2.05 -14.48 2.32
N LEU A 168 -2.82 -13.68 1.58
CA LEU A 168 -2.40 -13.16 0.29
C LEU A 168 -1.12 -12.32 0.41
N PHE A 169 -1.05 -11.43 1.40
CA PHE A 169 0.14 -10.61 1.65
C PHE A 169 1.37 -11.46 1.95
N ILE A 170 1.25 -12.47 2.82
CA ILE A 170 2.34 -13.40 3.15
C ILE A 170 2.78 -14.21 1.93
N LYS A 171 1.84 -14.78 1.17
CA LYS A 171 2.15 -15.55 -0.06
C LYS A 171 2.88 -14.68 -1.09
N CYS A 172 2.41 -13.45 -1.30
CA CYS A 172 3.06 -12.51 -2.20
C CYS A 172 4.46 -12.14 -1.71
N ALA A 173 4.63 -11.85 -0.41
CA ALA A 173 5.94 -11.55 0.18
C ALA A 173 6.93 -12.72 0.01
N GLN A 174 6.46 -13.95 0.23
CA GLN A 174 7.24 -15.18 0.06
C GLN A 174 7.67 -15.38 -1.40
N ARG A 175 6.72 -15.38 -2.35
CA ARG A 175 6.99 -15.64 -3.76
C ARG A 175 7.94 -14.61 -4.36
N LEU A 176 7.77 -13.35 -3.98
CA LEU A 176 8.60 -12.24 -4.46
C LEU A 176 9.92 -12.10 -3.71
N LYS A 177 10.16 -12.91 -2.66
CA LYS A 177 11.33 -12.76 -1.77
C LYS A 177 11.47 -11.31 -1.31
N ALA A 178 10.36 -10.72 -0.86
CA ALA A 178 10.25 -9.29 -0.61
C ALA A 178 11.32 -8.83 0.39
N LYS A 179 12.00 -7.72 0.09
CA LYS A 179 12.97 -7.10 1.00
C LYS A 179 12.23 -6.46 2.17
N HIS A 180 11.13 -5.77 1.87
CA HIS A 180 10.22 -5.20 2.85
C HIS A 180 8.88 -4.85 2.21
N GLY A 181 7.92 -4.47 3.04
CA GLY A 181 6.59 -4.07 2.62
C GLY A 181 5.71 -3.72 3.81
N TYR A 182 4.50 -3.28 3.52
CA TYR A 182 3.51 -2.97 4.55
C TYR A 182 2.11 -3.06 3.97
N ALA A 183 1.11 -3.19 4.84
CA ALA A 183 -0.29 -3.09 4.45
C ALA A 183 -1.15 -2.44 5.54
N GLY A 184 -2.13 -1.63 5.12
CA GLY A 184 -3.05 -0.93 6.01
C GLY A 184 -3.96 0.03 5.24
N TYR A 185 -4.59 0.97 5.94
CA TYR A 185 -5.44 1.98 5.32
C TYR A 185 -4.69 2.78 4.27
N ALA A 186 -5.33 3.06 3.14
CA ALA A 186 -4.83 3.95 2.10
C ALA A 186 -6.01 4.70 1.45
N CYS A 187 -5.70 5.78 0.74
CA CYS A 187 -6.64 6.39 -0.20
C CYS A 187 -6.14 6.08 -1.61
N ILE A 188 -6.79 5.14 -2.29
CA ILE A 188 -6.43 4.79 -3.67
C ILE A 188 -6.92 5.94 -4.54
N ILE A 189 -6.00 6.57 -5.26
CA ILE A 189 -6.31 7.64 -6.21
C ILE A 189 -6.25 7.13 -7.65
N SER A 190 -6.88 7.84 -8.57
CA SER A 190 -6.67 7.57 -10.00
C SER A 190 -5.22 7.88 -10.37
N GLN A 191 -4.44 6.82 -10.61
CA GLN A 191 -3.04 6.94 -11.03
C GLN A 191 -2.92 7.60 -12.42
N ILE A 192 -3.91 7.40 -13.28
CA ILE A 192 -3.97 7.99 -14.64
C ILE A 192 -4.16 9.50 -14.59
N ARG A 193 -4.72 10.02 -13.51
CA ARG A 193 -4.97 11.45 -13.25
C ARG A 193 -4.47 11.83 -11.86
N SER A 194 -3.28 11.36 -11.48
CA SER A 194 -2.76 11.48 -10.11
C SER A 194 -2.63 12.94 -9.68
N ASP A 195 -2.15 13.80 -10.58
CA ASP A 195 -2.04 15.25 -10.38
C ASP A 195 -3.34 15.89 -9.86
N LYS A 196 -4.50 15.44 -10.37
CA LYS A 196 -5.81 15.93 -9.95
C LYS A 196 -6.31 15.36 -8.62
N ASN A 197 -5.75 14.24 -8.16
CA ASN A 197 -6.33 13.47 -7.06
C ASN A 197 -5.40 13.34 -5.84
N GLU A 198 -4.10 13.56 -5.98
CA GLU A 198 -3.17 13.70 -4.85
C GLU A 198 -3.61 14.76 -3.82
N PRO A 199 -4.26 15.89 -4.18
CA PRO A 199 -4.87 16.80 -3.21
C PRO A 199 -5.87 16.11 -2.27
N THR A 200 -6.69 15.21 -2.82
CA THR A 200 -7.68 14.44 -2.05
C THR A 200 -7.00 13.45 -1.12
N GLU A 201 -6.00 12.69 -1.60
CA GLU A 201 -5.19 11.81 -0.75
C GLU A 201 -4.54 12.58 0.40
N ALA A 202 -3.98 13.77 0.11
CA ALA A 202 -3.34 14.61 1.11
C ALA A 202 -4.33 15.10 2.17
N PHE A 203 -5.53 15.48 1.76
CA PHE A 203 -6.59 15.86 2.70
C PHE A 203 -7.01 14.68 3.59
N MET A 204 -7.20 13.49 3.00
CA MET A 204 -7.58 12.29 3.75
C MET A 204 -6.50 11.89 4.75
N ALA A 205 -5.22 11.96 4.38
CA ALA A 205 -4.10 11.66 5.27
C ALA A 205 -4.01 12.58 6.50
N ARG A 206 -4.51 13.82 6.41
CA ARG A 206 -4.59 14.74 7.55
C ARG A 206 -5.71 14.37 8.53
N LYS A 207 -6.71 13.61 8.07
CA LYS A 207 -7.83 13.10 8.87
C LYS A 207 -7.57 11.69 9.42
N ALA A 208 -6.75 10.92 8.72
CA ALA A 208 -6.41 9.53 9.04
C ALA A 208 -4.88 9.36 9.01
N TRP A 209 -4.23 9.54 10.15
CA TRP A 209 -2.77 9.56 10.27
C TRP A 209 -2.14 8.20 9.96
N ALA A 210 -2.83 7.09 10.15
CA ALA A 210 -2.26 5.78 9.81
C ALA A 210 -2.36 5.43 8.32
N MET A 211 -3.02 6.27 7.52
CA MET A 211 -3.20 6.07 6.09
C MET A 211 -1.87 6.14 5.33
N ASP A 212 -1.63 5.18 4.45
CA ASP A 212 -0.53 5.18 3.50
C ASP A 212 -0.75 6.23 2.40
N VAL A 213 0.33 6.91 2.01
CA VAL A 213 0.30 8.13 1.17
C VAL A 213 1.34 8.08 0.06
N GLY A 214 0.95 8.46 -1.16
CA GLY A 214 1.83 8.62 -2.31
C GLY A 214 2.03 7.32 -3.09
N ASP A 215 2.80 7.40 -4.18
CA ASP A 215 2.99 6.31 -5.13
C ASP A 215 4.16 5.39 -4.74
N PRO A 216 3.90 4.12 -4.36
CA PRO A 216 4.95 3.19 -3.97
C PRO A 216 6.02 2.94 -5.04
N MET A 217 5.68 2.98 -6.33
CA MET A 217 6.64 2.81 -7.44
C MET A 217 7.65 3.96 -7.48
N LEU A 218 7.17 5.19 -7.30
CA LEU A 218 8.01 6.39 -7.37
C LEU A 218 8.92 6.51 -6.16
N LEU A 219 8.47 6.02 -5.00
CA LEU A 219 9.23 6.01 -3.75
C LEU A 219 10.21 4.83 -3.66
N ALA A 220 10.07 3.80 -4.52
CA ALA A 220 10.83 2.57 -4.45
C ALA A 220 12.35 2.77 -4.38
N ARG A 221 12.90 3.74 -5.11
CA ARG A 221 14.35 4.04 -5.11
C ARG A 221 14.84 4.53 -3.74
N ASP A 222 14.04 5.34 -3.07
CA ASP A 222 14.43 5.99 -1.81
C ASP A 222 14.25 5.05 -0.60
N LEU A 223 13.70 3.84 -0.83
CA LEU A 223 13.41 2.82 0.18
C LEU A 223 14.29 1.58 0.05
N ILE A 224 15.43 1.66 -0.64
CA ILE A 224 16.26 0.48 -0.85
C ILE A 224 16.94 0.04 0.43
N GLU A 225 17.39 0.98 1.25
CA GLU A 225 18.12 0.69 2.50
C GLU A 225 17.30 0.94 3.78
N GLY A 226 15.99 1.09 3.65
CA GLY A 226 15.11 1.25 4.80
C GLY A 226 13.64 1.17 4.47
N ILE A 227 12.82 1.11 5.51
CA ILE A 227 11.36 1.10 5.40
C ILE A 227 10.80 2.52 5.34
N LYS A 228 9.65 2.66 4.66
CA LYS A 228 8.89 3.92 4.63
C LYS A 228 8.14 4.15 5.94
N THR A 229 7.46 3.11 6.42
CA THR A 229 6.55 3.18 7.57
C THR A 229 6.31 1.78 8.10
N VAL A 230 5.76 1.70 9.30
CA VAL A 230 5.04 0.54 9.81
C VAL A 230 3.54 0.70 9.53
N SER A 231 2.80 -0.40 9.54
CA SER A 231 1.34 -0.43 9.41
C SER A 231 0.75 -1.70 10.03
N TRP A 232 -0.52 -2.01 9.75
CA TRP A 232 -1.20 -3.22 10.23
C TRP A 232 -0.37 -4.48 9.99
N LEU A 233 0.11 -4.65 8.76
CA LEU A 233 1.10 -5.66 8.41
C LEU A 233 2.38 -4.96 8.01
N THR A 234 3.53 -5.43 8.49
CA THR A 234 4.85 -4.91 8.12
C THR A 234 5.78 -6.07 7.80
N ALA A 235 6.21 -6.19 6.54
CA ALA A 235 7.16 -7.19 6.09
C ALA A 235 8.58 -6.62 6.13
N ILE A 236 9.53 -7.36 6.72
CA ILE A 236 10.96 -7.04 6.69
C ILE A 236 11.77 -8.32 6.51
N ASN A 237 12.84 -8.25 5.71
CA ASN A 237 13.71 -9.40 5.48
C ASN A 237 14.45 -9.82 6.77
N TYR A 238 14.98 -11.04 6.78
CA TYR A 238 15.67 -11.57 7.94
C TYR A 238 16.95 -10.80 8.30
N GLU A 239 17.62 -10.19 7.32
CA GLU A 239 18.77 -9.33 7.57
C GLU A 239 18.40 -8.17 8.53
N TRP A 240 17.32 -7.45 8.23
CA TRP A 240 16.85 -6.35 9.07
C TRP A 240 16.19 -6.82 10.35
N PHE A 241 15.36 -7.87 10.28
CA PHE A 241 14.69 -8.43 11.45
C PHE A 241 15.69 -8.92 12.51
N ASN A 242 16.74 -9.64 12.10
CA ASN A 242 17.73 -10.17 13.03
C ASN A 242 18.55 -9.06 13.69
N ARG A 243 18.81 -7.93 12.99
CA ARG A 243 19.43 -6.76 13.60
C ARG A 243 18.59 -6.23 14.77
N ILE A 244 17.30 -6.00 14.53
CA ILE A 244 16.37 -5.53 15.56
C ILE A 244 16.23 -6.55 16.70
N LYS A 245 16.05 -7.82 16.36
CA LYS A 245 15.91 -8.91 17.36
C LYS A 245 17.11 -9.02 18.30
N ASN A 246 18.32 -8.71 17.82
CA ASN A 246 19.53 -8.77 18.63
C ASN A 246 19.71 -7.53 19.52
N GLU A 247 19.12 -6.39 19.15
CA GLU A 247 19.24 -5.12 19.85
C GLU A 247 18.08 -4.89 20.85
N GLU A 248 16.90 -5.43 20.56
CA GLU A 248 15.67 -5.20 21.29
C GLU A 248 15.14 -6.47 21.99
N ALA A 249 14.59 -6.30 23.19
CA ALA A 249 13.86 -7.35 23.88
C ALA A 249 12.44 -7.50 23.31
N LEU A 250 12.32 -8.03 22.08
CA LEU A 250 11.09 -8.03 21.29
C LEU A 250 9.85 -8.59 22.02
N ASN A 251 10.00 -9.57 22.92
CA ASN A 251 8.88 -10.08 23.73
C ASN A 251 8.30 -9.06 24.70
N SER A 252 9.14 -8.15 25.19
CA SER A 252 8.73 -7.05 26.07
C SER A 252 8.23 -5.85 25.27
N GLU A 253 8.85 -5.57 24.12
CA GLU A 253 8.51 -4.41 23.30
C GLU A 253 7.27 -4.62 22.43
N LEU A 254 7.03 -5.86 21.98
CA LEU A 254 5.91 -6.26 21.14
C LEU A 254 5.16 -7.44 21.79
N PRO A 255 4.31 -7.18 22.81
CA PRO A 255 3.65 -8.25 23.55
C PRO A 255 2.75 -9.09 22.65
N MET A 256 2.98 -10.40 22.73
CA MET A 256 2.45 -11.42 21.85
C MET A 256 0.92 -11.57 21.83
N ASN A 257 0.21 -10.88 22.72
CA ASN A 257 -1.25 -10.80 22.72
C ASN A 257 -1.79 -9.83 21.67
N TRP A 258 -0.99 -8.86 21.19
CA TRP A 258 -1.38 -7.87 20.19
C TRP A 258 -0.50 -7.91 18.93
N PHE A 259 0.65 -8.57 19.03
CA PHE A 259 1.58 -8.74 17.93
C PHE A 259 1.81 -10.22 17.61
N ILE A 260 1.85 -10.53 16.32
CA ILE A 260 2.18 -11.86 15.80
C ILE A 260 3.08 -11.71 14.58
N GLY A 261 3.97 -12.67 14.38
CA GLY A 261 4.94 -12.70 13.31
C GLY A 261 4.77 -13.97 12.49
N TYR A 262 4.93 -13.84 11.18
CA TYR A 262 4.81 -14.92 10.21
C TYR A 262 6.08 -15.00 9.39
N ASP A 263 6.70 -16.18 9.38
CA ASP A 263 7.79 -16.47 8.46
C ASP A 263 7.26 -16.51 7.02
N TYR A 264 7.89 -15.76 6.11
CA TYR A 264 7.62 -15.82 4.67
C TYR A 264 8.82 -16.37 3.86
N GLY A 265 9.74 -17.07 4.52
CA GLY A 265 10.92 -17.75 3.98
C GLY A 265 12.16 -16.87 3.88
N THR A 266 12.01 -15.57 3.58
CA THR A 266 13.13 -14.62 3.47
C THR A 266 13.06 -13.47 4.48
N GLY A 267 12.06 -13.49 5.36
CA GLY A 267 11.84 -12.51 6.41
C GLY A 267 10.60 -12.80 7.23
N VAL A 268 10.15 -11.78 7.95
CA VAL A 268 9.00 -11.82 8.85
C VAL A 268 7.96 -10.78 8.45
N VAL A 269 6.69 -11.19 8.38
CA VAL A 269 5.55 -10.26 8.43
C VAL A 269 5.13 -10.11 9.88
N ILE A 270 5.20 -8.89 10.41
CA ILE A 270 4.69 -8.54 11.74
C ILE A 270 3.29 -7.96 11.56
N GLN A 271 2.30 -8.58 12.19
CA GLN A 271 0.94 -8.07 12.32
C GLN A 271 0.80 -7.34 13.66
N ALA A 272 0.33 -6.09 13.61
CA ALA A 272 0.08 -5.23 14.76
C ALA A 272 -1.44 -4.99 14.92
N GLY A 273 -2.05 -5.71 15.87
CA GLY A 273 -3.50 -5.66 16.13
C GLY A 273 -4.33 -6.62 15.26
N THR A 274 -5.61 -6.75 15.60
CA THR A 274 -6.55 -7.69 14.96
C THR A 274 -6.98 -7.25 13.56
N LEU A 275 -7.24 -5.96 13.38
CA LEU A 275 -7.69 -5.35 12.13
C LEU A 275 -6.86 -4.09 11.84
N PRO A 276 -6.83 -3.63 10.58
CA PRO A 276 -6.18 -2.37 10.27
C PRO A 276 -6.87 -1.21 11.02
N LEU A 277 -6.07 -0.25 11.49
CA LEU A 277 -6.51 0.92 12.24
C LEU A 277 -6.26 2.17 11.40
N MET A 278 -7.25 3.07 11.35
CA MET A 278 -7.23 4.24 10.46
C MET A 278 -6.33 5.37 10.97
N GLY A 279 -6.10 5.44 12.29
CA GLY A 279 -5.44 6.59 12.90
C GLY A 279 -6.29 7.86 12.77
N SER A 280 -7.59 7.80 13.06
CA SER A 280 -8.50 8.93 12.84
C SER A 280 -8.24 10.03 13.87
N VAL A 281 -8.10 11.29 13.43
CA VAL A 281 -7.95 12.45 14.32
C VAL A 281 -9.18 12.71 15.20
N GLU A 282 -10.33 12.11 14.88
CA GLU A 282 -11.58 12.28 15.63
C GLU A 282 -11.71 11.30 16.80
N SER A 283 -10.93 10.20 16.80
CA SER A 283 -11.01 9.16 17.82
C SER A 283 -9.64 8.81 18.38
N ASP A 284 -8.77 8.29 17.52
CA ASP A 284 -7.41 7.93 17.88
C ASP A 284 -6.45 8.11 16.68
N PRO A 285 -5.68 9.21 16.62
CA PRO A 285 -4.71 9.44 15.56
C PRO A 285 -3.44 8.58 15.67
N LEU A 286 -3.15 8.03 16.85
CA LEU A 286 -1.90 7.33 17.16
C LEU A 286 -2.20 5.97 17.80
N PRO A 287 -2.64 4.97 17.02
CA PRO A 287 -2.98 3.66 17.56
C PRO A 287 -1.77 3.02 18.24
N ALA A 288 -1.97 2.49 19.46
CA ALA A 288 -0.89 1.93 20.26
C ALA A 288 -0.10 0.82 19.55
N PRO A 289 -0.73 -0.10 18.78
CA PRO A 289 0.01 -1.12 18.04
C PRO A 289 1.02 -0.53 17.05
N TYR A 290 0.69 0.61 16.40
CA TYR A 290 1.55 1.21 15.38
C TYR A 290 2.64 2.07 15.97
N VAL A 291 2.36 2.79 17.07
CA VAL A 291 3.38 3.56 17.78
C VAL A 291 4.44 2.65 18.37
N LEU A 292 4.04 1.56 19.03
CA LEU A 292 4.98 0.61 19.62
C LEU A 292 5.80 -0.13 18.55
N LEU A 293 5.16 -0.56 17.45
CA LEU A 293 5.89 -1.16 16.32
C LEU A 293 6.83 -0.16 15.64
N ASN A 294 6.42 1.10 15.47
CA ASN A 294 7.26 2.16 14.92
C ASN A 294 8.49 2.37 15.79
N ARG A 295 8.34 2.40 17.12
CA ARG A 295 9.47 2.57 18.04
C ARG A 295 10.53 1.47 17.85
N VAL A 296 10.11 0.22 17.75
CA VAL A 296 11.00 -0.94 17.54
C VAL A 296 11.66 -0.92 16.15
N LEU A 297 10.92 -0.55 15.10
CA LEU A 297 11.43 -0.55 13.72
C LEU A 297 12.00 0.80 13.26
N LYS A 298 12.01 1.82 14.12
CA LYS A 298 12.53 3.17 13.85
C LYS A 298 13.96 3.14 13.30
N PRO A 299 14.89 2.29 13.79
CA PRO A 299 16.24 2.20 13.24
C PRO A 299 16.31 1.69 11.79
N LEU A 300 15.23 1.12 11.26
CA LEU A 300 15.13 0.72 9.84
C LEU A 300 14.48 1.79 8.97
N ARG A 301 13.78 2.78 9.56
CA ARG A 301 13.00 3.76 8.81
C ARG A 301 13.93 4.77 8.13
N VAL A 302 13.66 5.09 6.88
CA VAL A 302 14.40 6.15 6.18
C VAL A 302 14.13 7.50 6.85
N GLU A 303 15.16 8.32 6.99
CA GLU A 303 15.04 9.65 7.62
C GLU A 303 14.35 10.65 6.69
N LYS A 304 14.58 10.52 5.37
CA LYS A 304 14.07 11.43 4.34
C LYS A 304 13.61 10.62 3.12
N ILE A 305 12.49 11.04 2.53
CA ILE A 305 11.92 10.38 1.35
C ILE A 305 11.64 11.34 0.17
N GLY A 306 12.02 12.61 0.32
CA GLY A 306 11.74 13.64 -0.66
C GLY A 306 10.26 14.03 -0.65
N ASP A 307 9.56 13.78 -1.75
CA ASP A 307 8.14 14.14 -1.92
C ASP A 307 7.27 12.89 -2.02
N LEU A 308 6.19 12.82 -1.23
CA LEU A 308 5.18 11.76 -1.37
C LEU A 308 4.22 12.06 -2.54
N HIS A 309 3.97 13.34 -2.83
CA HIS A 309 3.12 13.80 -3.94
C HIS A 309 3.92 14.55 -5.01
N ARG A 310 3.56 14.40 -6.28
CA ARG A 310 4.28 14.99 -7.43
C ARG A 310 3.53 16.13 -8.12
N GLY A 311 2.27 16.37 -7.77
CA GLY A 311 1.39 17.35 -8.41
C GLY A 311 1.98 18.75 -8.43
N ASN A 312 1.76 19.49 -9.51
CA ASN A 312 2.42 20.78 -9.77
C ASN A 312 1.77 21.98 -9.04
N TYR A 313 0.94 21.73 -8.04
CA TYR A 313 0.32 22.79 -7.25
C TYR A 313 1.25 23.29 -6.14
N SER A 314 1.14 24.58 -5.81
CA SER A 314 1.80 25.14 -4.63
C SER A 314 1.25 24.48 -3.37
N THR A 315 2.13 24.14 -2.42
CA THR A 315 1.73 23.59 -1.12
C THR A 315 1.00 24.61 -0.24
N ASP A 316 1.14 25.90 -0.55
CA ASP A 316 0.44 26.98 0.15
C ASP A 316 -1.05 27.04 -0.23
N GLU A 317 -1.40 26.55 -1.42
CA GLU A 317 -2.76 26.54 -1.96
C GLU A 317 -3.44 25.18 -1.78
N ILE A 318 -2.66 24.09 -1.85
CA ILE A 318 -3.16 22.72 -1.88
C ILE A 318 -2.36 21.84 -0.91
N PRO A 319 -3.02 20.96 -0.13
CA PRO A 319 -2.43 20.28 1.01
C PRO A 319 -1.35 19.20 0.72
N LEU A 320 -0.69 19.21 -0.45
CA LEU A 320 0.26 18.18 -0.90
C LEU A 320 1.37 17.91 0.14
N ILE A 321 1.77 16.63 0.26
CA ILE A 321 2.74 16.17 1.24
C ILE A 321 4.11 16.05 0.56
N LYS A 322 4.92 17.12 0.70
CA LYS A 322 6.22 17.31 0.04
C LYS A 322 7.30 17.75 1.01
N GLY A 323 8.56 17.46 0.70
CA GLY A 323 9.72 17.88 1.47
C GLY A 323 9.59 17.64 2.98
N TYR A 324 9.56 18.72 3.77
CA TYR A 324 9.47 18.61 5.23
C TYR A 324 8.16 17.95 5.70
N LEU A 325 7.04 18.14 5.00
CA LEU A 325 5.76 17.51 5.35
C LEU A 325 5.82 15.99 5.13
N ALA A 326 6.54 15.54 4.11
CA ALA A 326 6.78 14.11 3.89
C ALA A 326 7.60 13.51 5.03
N ASN A 327 8.64 14.21 5.51
CA ASN A 327 9.44 13.75 6.64
C ASN A 327 8.63 13.72 7.95
N HIS A 328 7.73 14.69 8.18
CA HIS A 328 6.80 14.64 9.31
C HIS A 328 5.84 13.47 9.20
N TRP A 329 5.35 13.16 8.00
CA TRP A 329 4.53 11.97 7.78
C TRP A 329 5.30 10.68 8.09
N LEU A 330 6.59 10.57 7.73
CA LEU A 330 7.41 9.43 8.13
C LEU A 330 7.49 9.30 9.65
N ALA A 331 7.73 10.42 10.34
CA ALA A 331 7.91 10.52 11.79
C ALA A 331 6.62 10.56 12.61
N ARG A 332 5.44 10.46 12.00
CA ARG A 332 4.13 10.71 12.65
C ARG A 332 3.82 9.81 13.85
N PHE A 333 4.46 8.65 13.96
CA PHE A 333 4.31 7.72 15.07
C PHE A 333 5.45 7.80 16.10
N ASP A 334 6.34 8.77 15.96
CA ASP A 334 7.41 8.99 16.93
C ASP A 334 6.82 9.57 18.21
N ILE A 335 7.30 9.05 19.33
CA ILE A 335 6.96 9.50 20.68
C ILE A 335 8.26 9.66 21.45
N GLU A 336 8.22 10.45 22.52
CA GLU A 336 9.30 10.52 23.48
C GLU A 336 9.34 9.25 24.35
N ASP A 337 10.53 8.90 24.85
CA ASP A 337 10.73 7.64 25.59
C ASP A 337 9.91 7.57 26.89
N ASP A 338 9.62 8.71 27.52
CA ASP A 338 8.79 8.80 28.73
C ASP A 338 7.30 8.52 28.46
N GLN A 339 6.85 8.66 27.20
CA GLN A 339 5.50 8.33 26.77
C GLN A 339 5.31 6.81 26.54
N LYS A 340 6.38 6.02 26.51
CA LYS A 340 6.34 4.57 26.25
C LYS A 340 5.29 3.84 27.11
N LEU A 341 5.26 4.11 28.42
CA LEU A 341 4.38 3.43 29.37
C LEU A 341 2.89 3.77 29.13
N GLU A 342 2.60 4.98 28.69
CA GLU A 342 1.24 5.40 28.30
C GLU A 342 0.74 4.54 27.14
N TYR A 343 1.57 4.28 26.14
CA TYR A 343 1.19 3.46 24.99
C TYR A 343 1.05 1.98 25.32
N PHE A 344 1.80 1.43 26.27
CA PHE A 344 1.54 0.08 26.79
C PHE A 344 0.23 -0.01 27.58
N THR A 345 -0.15 1.07 28.27
CA THR A 345 -1.43 1.17 28.97
C THR A 345 -2.57 1.21 27.95
N LYS A 346 -2.46 2.09 26.95
CA LYS A 346 -3.40 2.19 25.83
C LYS A 346 -3.53 0.87 25.04
N LEU A 347 -2.44 0.14 24.87
CA LEU A 347 -2.46 -1.19 24.24
C LEU A 347 -3.38 -2.18 24.99
N GLN A 348 -3.57 -2.03 26.31
CA GLN A 348 -4.47 -2.93 27.06
C GLN A 348 -5.94 -2.80 26.63
N ASP A 349 -6.33 -1.64 26.11
CA ASP A 349 -7.68 -1.38 25.61
C ASP A 349 -7.89 -1.90 24.17
N GLU A 350 -6.80 -2.25 23.49
CA GLU A 350 -6.86 -2.81 22.14
C GLU A 350 -7.31 -4.28 22.15
N PRO A 351 -8.10 -4.73 21.16
CA PRO A 351 -8.47 -6.13 21.04
C PRO A 351 -7.24 -7.03 20.92
N LYS A 352 -7.21 -8.09 21.73
CA LYS A 352 -6.17 -9.13 21.65
C LYS A 352 -6.36 -10.01 20.41
N LEU A 353 -5.25 -10.41 19.81
CA LEU A 353 -5.20 -11.38 18.73
C LEU A 353 -5.85 -12.70 19.15
N ASN A 354 -6.59 -13.28 18.21
CA ASN A 354 -7.25 -14.56 18.37
C ASN A 354 -7.36 -15.26 17.00
N SER A 355 -7.83 -16.50 16.97
CA SER A 355 -7.87 -17.33 15.76
C SER A 355 -8.80 -16.81 14.64
N GLN A 356 -9.71 -15.88 14.95
CA GLN A 356 -10.56 -15.21 13.96
C GLN A 356 -9.76 -14.24 13.08
N TYR A 357 -8.79 -13.53 13.67
CA TYR A 357 -8.08 -12.43 13.02
C TYR A 357 -6.59 -12.72 12.74
N ALA A 358 -6.08 -13.88 13.20
CA ALA A 358 -4.67 -14.24 13.07
C ALA A 358 -4.48 -15.76 12.89
N PHE A 359 -3.37 -16.14 12.25
CA PHE A 359 -2.91 -17.52 12.15
C PHE A 359 -2.02 -17.90 13.35
N LEU A 360 -2.62 -18.17 14.50
CA LEU A 360 -1.88 -18.49 15.73
C LEU A 360 -0.98 -19.73 15.59
N ASP A 361 -1.34 -20.66 14.70
CA ASP A 361 -0.62 -21.88 14.35
C ASP A 361 0.63 -21.62 13.48
N LYS A 362 0.71 -20.47 12.80
CA LYS A 362 1.83 -20.07 11.94
C LYS A 362 2.76 -19.05 12.61
N ARG A 363 2.55 -18.80 13.89
CA ARG A 363 3.34 -17.88 14.70
C ARG A 363 4.82 -18.30 14.70
N ILE A 364 5.71 -17.34 14.52
CA ILE A 364 7.08 -17.47 14.99
C ILE A 364 7.25 -16.80 16.36
N ASP A 365 8.06 -17.42 17.20
CA ASP A 365 8.53 -16.79 18.43
C ASP A 365 9.79 -15.99 18.15
N TRP A 366 9.91 -14.82 18.79
CA TRP A 366 11.06 -13.95 18.66
C TRP A 366 11.83 -13.80 19.96
#